data_AF-A0A3D0V874-F1
#
_entry.id   AF-A0A3D0V874-F1
#
_cell.length_a   1.000
_cell.length_b   1.000
_cell.length_c   1.000
_cell.angle_alpha   90.00
_cell.angle_beta   90.00
_cell.angle_gamma   90.00
#
_symmetry.space_group_name_H-M   'P 1'
#
loop_
_entity.id
_entity.type
_entity.pdbx_description
1 polymer ?
#
loop_
_entity_poly.entity_id
_entity_poly.type
_entity_poly.pdbx_seq_one_letter_code
_entity_poly.pdbx_strand_id
1 'polypeptide(L)' 'MSELTQKSIESFFEEYGVTDPDIKAHLLFQVTDIIYNYNQNVIKWEKEPDEYKKKQLLTSLEEISKKIKQIFEKELNT' A
#
# COMPACT_ATOMS: atom_id res chain seq x y z
N MET A 1 13.76 -8.11 3.91
CA MET A 1 12.63 -7.51 3.19
C MET A 1 11.37 -8.03 3.86
N SER A 2 10.42 -7.18 4.23
CA SER A 2 9.11 -7.67 4.67
C SER A 2 8.52 -8.52 3.54
N GLU A 3 7.98 -9.70 3.86
CA GLU A 3 7.30 -10.53 2.88
C GLU A 3 6.22 -9.70 2.17
N LEU A 4 6.24 -9.71 0.84
CA LEU A 4 5.22 -9.06 0.04
C LEU A 4 3.92 -9.81 0.25
N THR A 5 3.02 -9.19 0.97
CA THR A 5 1.75 -9.77 1.42
C THR A 5 0.66 -8.76 1.19
N GLN A 6 -0.55 -9.27 0.95
CA GLN A 6 -1.72 -8.41 0.88
C GLN A 6 -1.96 -7.77 2.24
N LYS A 7 -2.24 -6.46 2.26
CA LYS A 7 -2.48 -5.70 3.48
C LYS A 7 -3.87 -5.09 3.46
N SER A 8 -4.54 -5.11 4.60
CA SER A 8 -5.79 -4.37 4.78
C SER A 8 -5.49 -2.87 4.95
N ILE A 9 -6.49 -2.01 4.76
CA ILE A 9 -6.33 -0.59 5.05
C ILE A 9 -6.02 -0.36 6.54
N GLU A 10 -6.65 -1.13 7.43
CA GLU A 10 -6.39 -1.05 8.88
C GLU A 10 -4.93 -1.38 9.21
N SER A 11 -4.35 -2.37 8.52
CA SER A 11 -2.93 -2.72 8.68
C SER A 11 -2.01 -1.54 8.34
N PHE A 12 -2.37 -0.71 7.36
CA PHE A 12 -1.64 0.53 7.08
C PHE A 12 -1.88 1.59 8.15
N PHE A 13 -3.10 1.74 8.68
CA PHE A 13 -3.34 2.64 9.82
C PHE A 13 -2.48 2.27 11.03
N GLU A 14 -2.40 0.99 11.37
CA GLU A 14 -1.55 0.48 12.44
C GLU A 14 -0.06 0.75 12.16
N GLU A 15 0.42 0.48 10.94
CA GLU A 15 1.82 0.67 10.53
C GLU A 15 2.28 2.14 10.64
N TYR A 16 1.39 3.09 10.34
CA TYR A 16 1.66 4.52 10.41
C TYR A 16 1.18 5.17 11.72
N GLY A 17 0.64 4.40 12.67
CA GLY A 17 0.19 4.92 13.97
C GLY A 17 -1.04 5.84 13.90
N VAL A 18 -1.88 5.71 12.87
CA VAL A 18 -3.10 6.50 12.71
C VAL A 18 -4.19 5.94 13.63
N THR A 19 -4.50 6.64 14.71
CA THR A 19 -5.52 6.25 15.68
C THR A 19 -6.76 7.15 15.69
N ASP A 20 -6.62 8.39 15.21
CA ASP A 20 -7.69 9.37 15.18
C ASP A 20 -8.77 9.00 14.12
N PRO A 21 -10.06 8.90 14.51
CA PRO A 21 -11.14 8.51 13.60
C PRO A 21 -11.38 9.48 12.43
N ASP A 22 -11.19 10.79 12.64
CA ASP A 22 -11.41 11.79 11.60
C ASP A 22 -10.28 11.72 10.56
N ILE A 23 -9.03 11.57 11.03
CA ILE A 23 -7.88 11.32 10.16
C ILE A 23 -8.05 10.01 9.39
N LYS A 24 -8.51 8.93 10.05
CA LYS A 24 -8.82 7.66 9.37
C LYS A 24 -9.87 7.85 8.29
N ALA A 25 -10.96 8.56 8.56
CA ALA A 25 -12.02 8.82 7.58
C ALA A 25 -11.50 9.57 6.35
N HIS A 26 -10.65 10.58 6.56
CA HIS A 26 -10.05 11.32 5.46
C HIS A 26 -9.08 10.45 4.65
N LEU A 27 -8.19 9.72 5.33
CA LEU A 27 -7.25 8.81 4.67
C LEU A 27 -7.98 7.71 3.90
N LEU A 28 -9.03 7.11 4.46
CA LEU A 28 -9.84 6.07 3.82
C LEU A 28 -10.22 6.48 2.39
N PHE A 29 -10.69 7.70 2.18
CA PHE A 29 -11.06 8.21 0.86
C PHE A 29 -9.85 8.29 -0.09
N GLN A 30 -8.67 8.68 0.42
CA GLN A 30 -7.47 8.86 -0.40
C GLN A 30 -6.73 7.56 -0.73
N VAL A 31 -6.75 6.57 0.17
CA VAL A 31 -5.87 5.38 0.06
C VAL A 31 -6.57 4.12 -0.42
N THR A 32 -7.90 4.05 -0.41
CA THR A 32 -8.66 2.82 -0.73
C THR A 32 -8.28 2.23 -2.09
N ASP A 33 -8.35 3.01 -3.17
CA ASP A 33 -8.05 2.53 -4.52
C ASP A 33 -6.56 2.16 -4.69
N ILE A 34 -5.68 2.87 -3.98
CA ILE A 34 -4.23 2.67 -4.04
C ILE A 34 -3.86 1.37 -3.35
N ILE A 35 -4.44 1.09 -2.18
CA ILE A 35 -4.23 -0.16 -1.43
C ILE A 35 -4.88 -1.33 -2.17
N TYR A 36 -6.03 -1.14 -2.81
CA TYR A 36 -6.59 -2.15 -3.70
C TYR A 36 -5.62 -2.50 -4.83
N ASN A 37 -5.05 -1.50 -5.51
CA ASN A 37 -4.07 -1.72 -6.57
C ASN A 37 -2.78 -2.39 -6.05
N TYR A 38 -2.30 -2.03 -4.86
CA TYR A 38 -1.20 -2.72 -4.20
C TYR A 38 -1.49 -4.21 -4.08
N ASN A 39 -2.64 -4.57 -3.49
CA ASN A 39 -3.04 -5.97 -3.30
C ASN A 39 -3.22 -6.72 -4.62
N GLN A 40 -3.74 -6.07 -5.67
CA GLN A 40 -3.81 -6.67 -7.00
C GLN A 40 -2.42 -6.97 -7.57
N ASN A 41 -1.43 -6.12 -7.35
CA ASN A 41 -0.05 -6.39 -7.80
C ASN A 41 0.63 -7.50 -6.99
N VAL A 42 0.34 -7.60 -5.68
CA VAL A 42 0.80 -8.75 -4.87
C VAL A 42 0.24 -10.05 -5.43
N ILE A 43 -1.07 -10.12 -5.67
CA ILE A 43 -1.73 -11.32 -6.24
C ILE A 43 -1.13 -11.67 -7.61
N LYS A 44 -0.86 -10.69 -8.47
CA LYS A 44 -0.22 -10.91 -9.77
C LYS A 44 1.20 -11.44 -9.59
N TRP A 45 1.98 -10.86 -8.68
CA TRP A 45 3.35 -11.26 -8.41
C TRP A 45 3.45 -12.70 -7.89
N GLU A 46 2.55 -13.10 -6.99
CA GLU A 46 2.47 -14.47 -6.48
C GLU A 46 2.21 -15.51 -7.58
N LYS A 47 1.43 -15.13 -8.60
CA LYS A 47 1.02 -16.01 -9.69
C LYS A 47 1.92 -15.96 -10.92
N GLU A 48 2.86 -15.02 -10.99
CA GLU A 48 3.68 -14.79 -12.18
C GLU A 48 4.88 -15.77 -12.21
N PRO A 49 4.96 -16.68 -13.21
CA PRO A 49 6.10 -17.56 -13.35
C PRO A 49 7.33 -16.89 -14.00
N ASP A 50 7.15 -15.79 -14.73
CA ASP A 50 8.23 -15.09 -15.42
C ASP A 50 8.99 -14.14 -14.47
N GLU A 51 10.29 -14.40 -14.29
CA GLU A 51 11.14 -13.62 -13.39
C GLU A 51 11.34 -12.16 -13.81
N TYR A 52 11.32 -11.85 -15.11
CA TYR A 52 11.41 -10.48 -15.59
C TYR A 52 10.14 -9.70 -15.28
N LYS A 53 8.97 -10.30 -15.52
CA LYS A 53 7.68 -9.70 -15.15
C LYS A 53 7.51 -9.58 -13.64
N LYS A 54 7.98 -10.55 -12.86
CA LYS A 54 8.05 -10.44 -11.40
C LYS A 54 8.85 -9.22 -10.97
N LYS A 55 10.02 -8.97 -11.56
CA LYS A 55 10.80 -7.75 -11.26
C LYS A 55 10.04 -6.46 -11.60
N GLN A 56 9.31 -6.41 -12.71
CA GLN A 56 8.47 -5.25 -13.03
C GLN A 56 7.35 -5.04 -12.00
N LEU A 57 6.71 -6.13 -11.55
CA LEU A 57 5.69 -6.08 -10.50
C LEU A 57 6.27 -5.63 -9.16
N LEU A 58 7.51 -6.04 -8.82
CA LEU A 58 8.23 -5.55 -7.63
C LEU A 58 8.43 -4.04 -7.69
N THR A 59 8.92 -3.51 -8.81
CA THR A 59 9.08 -2.07 -8.99
C THR A 59 7.74 -1.33 -8.84
N SER A 60 6.66 -1.87 -9.43
CA SER A 60 5.32 -1.28 -9.27
C SER A 60 4.85 -1.30 -7.81
N LEU A 61 5.10 -2.38 -7.07
CA LEU A 61 4.76 -2.49 -5.65
C LEU A 61 5.54 -1.47 -4.80
N GLU A 62 6.81 -1.25 -5.09
CA GLU A 62 7.63 -0.23 -4.43
C GLU A 62 7.10 1.19 -4.69
N GLU A 63 6.72 1.50 -5.93
CA GLU A 63 6.15 2.79 -6.31
C GLU A 63 4.80 3.04 -5.60
N ILE A 64 3.93 2.04 -5.59
CA ILE A 64 2.64 2.13 -4.88
C ILE A 64 2.86 2.30 -3.38
N SER A 65 3.77 1.54 -2.78
CA SER A 65 4.10 1.65 -1.35
C SER A 65 4.63 3.04 -1.01
N LYS A 66 5.48 3.62 -1.87
CA LYS A 66 5.96 4.99 -1.71
C LYS A 66 4.82 6.01 -1.80
N LYS A 67 3.86 5.81 -2.70
CA LYS A 67 2.70 6.69 -2.82
C LYS A 67 1.81 6.63 -1.57
N ILE A 68 1.55 5.43 -1.05
CA ILE A 68 0.81 5.25 0.21
C ILE A 68 1.53 6.00 1.33
N LYS A 69 2.84 5.77 1.48
CA LYS A 69 3.67 6.46 2.48
C LYS A 69 3.54 7.98 2.40
N GLN A 70 3.66 8.56 1.20
CA GLN A 70 3.55 10.01 0.99
C GLN A 70 2.19 10.58 1.39
N ILE A 71 1.10 9.84 1.17
CA ILE A 71 -0.25 10.28 1.57
C ILE A 71 -0.36 10.31 3.09
N PHE A 72 0.07 9.23 3.75
CA PHE A 72 0.07 9.14 5.21
C PHE A 72 0.97 10.21 5.87
N GLU A 73 2.19 10.38 5.39
CA GLU A 73 3.11 11.42 5.89
C GLU A 73 2.56 12.82 5.67
N LYS A 74 1.88 13.09 4.54
CA LYS A 74 1.26 14.39 4.31
C LYS A 74 0.16 14.65 5.33
N GLU A 75 -0.74 13.70 5.54
CA GLU A 75 -1.86 13.88 6.47
C GLU A 75 -1.38 14.04 7.92
N LEU A 76 -0.37 13.28 8.35
CA LEU A 76 0.14 13.32 9.73
C LEU A 76 1.01 14.55 10.04
N ASN A 77 1.52 15.24 9.02
CA ASN A 77 2.30 16.48 9.18
C ASN A 77 1.46 17.74 8.92
N THR A 78 0.17 17.60 8.66
CA THR A 78 -0.78 18.72 8.50
C THR A 78 -1.40 19.07 9.85
#